data_AF-A0A8J2JI54-F1
#
_entry.id   AF-A0A8J2JI54-F1
#
_cell.length_a   1.000
_cell.length_b   1.000
_cell.length_c   1.000
_cell.angle_alpha   90.00
_cell.angle_beta   90.00
_cell.angle_gamma   90.00
#
_symmetry.space_group_name_H-M   'P 1'
#
loop_
_entity.id
_entity.type
_entity.pdbx_description
1 polymer ?
#
loop_
_entity_poly.entity_id
_entity_poly.type
_entity_poly.pdbx_seq_one_letter_code
_entity_poly.pdbx_strand_id
1 'polypeptide(L)'
;IVKEFPEASLNGFEIYLDGGIRSGLDVFRALAIGAKFVFVGRAPMWGLFHSGQEGLENVIEILRNELETLMGQTGCNTLQDINSNLVQYKFPF
;
A
#
# COMPACT_ATOMS: atom_id res chain seq x y z
N ILE A 1 9.80 8.37 -8.31
CA ILE A 1 8.78 8.46 -9.40
C ILE A 1 7.45 8.99 -8.87
N VAL A 2 7.10 8.79 -7.60
CA VAL A 2 5.91 9.41 -6.98
C VAL A 2 6.16 10.86 -6.52
N LYS A 3 6.90 11.64 -7.32
CA LYS A 3 7.40 12.97 -6.92
C LYS A 3 6.33 14.08 -7.03
N GLU A 4 5.22 13.81 -7.72
CA GLU A 4 4.27 14.85 -8.13
C GLU A 4 2.83 14.31 -8.26
N PHE A 5 2.25 13.81 -7.17
CA PHE A 5 0.79 13.85 -7.06
C PHE A 5 0.44 14.88 -5.98
N PRO A 6 0.55 16.19 -6.29
CA PRO A 6 -0.08 17.20 -5.44
C PRO A 6 -1.56 16.84 -5.41
N GLU A 7 -2.17 16.82 -4.22
CA GLU A 7 -3.62 16.70 -3.98
C GLU A 7 -4.47 16.65 -5.26
N ALA A 8 -4.55 15.49 -5.89
CA ALA A 8 -5.22 15.36 -7.18
C ALA A 8 -5.88 14.00 -7.22
N SER A 9 -7.17 13.98 -6.90
CA SER A 9 -8.07 13.50 -7.94
C SER A 9 -7.72 14.30 -9.19
N LEU A 10 -6.92 13.72 -10.08
CA LEU A 10 -6.76 14.25 -11.43
C LEU A 10 -8.18 14.32 -12.00
N ASN A 11 -8.84 15.47 -11.92
CA ASN A 11 -10.18 15.75 -12.48
C ASN A 11 -11.17 14.56 -12.45
N GLY A 12 -11.40 13.96 -11.27
CA GLY A 12 -12.39 12.88 -11.09
C GLY A 12 -11.94 11.47 -11.48
N PHE A 13 -10.66 11.25 -11.79
CA PHE A 13 -10.11 9.92 -12.05
C PHE A 13 -9.55 9.27 -10.77
N GLU A 14 -9.75 7.95 -10.64
CA GLU A 14 -9.12 7.15 -9.59
C GLU A 14 -7.66 6.86 -9.95
N ILE A 15 -6.79 6.93 -8.95
CA ILE A 15 -5.37 6.61 -9.09
C ILE A 15 -5.11 5.26 -8.44
N TYR A 16 -4.44 4.37 -9.15
CA TYR A 16 -3.95 3.10 -8.61
C TYR A 16 -2.43 3.03 -8.71
N LEU A 17 -1.79 2.26 -7.83
CA LEU A 17 -0.32 2.17 -7.76
C LEU A 17 0.17 0.72 -7.80
N ASP A 18 1.22 0.48 -8.58
CA ASP A 18 2.02 -0.76 -8.55
C ASP A 18 3.50 -0.36 -8.57
N GLY A 19 4.37 -1.34 -8.36
CA GLY A 19 5.81 -1.20 -8.46
C GLY A 19 6.46 -1.11 -7.09
N GLY A 20 6.70 -2.27 -6.50
CA GLY A 20 7.53 -2.38 -5.29
C GLY A 20 6.78 -2.52 -3.97
N ILE A 21 5.47 -2.77 -3.97
CA ILE A 21 4.71 -3.09 -2.76
C ILE A 21 5.18 -4.43 -2.18
N ARG A 22 5.84 -4.42 -1.02
CA ARG A 22 6.37 -5.64 -0.36
C ARG A 22 5.97 -5.77 1.10
N SER A 23 5.37 -4.73 1.67
CA SER A 23 4.90 -4.69 3.05
C SER A 23 3.58 -3.91 3.17
N GLY A 24 2.85 -4.11 4.26
CA GLY A 24 1.69 -3.30 4.62
C GLY A 24 2.02 -1.81 4.77
N LEU A 25 3.28 -1.48 5.09
CA LEU A 25 3.75 -0.09 5.15
C LEU A 25 3.83 0.56 3.76
N ASP A 26 4.20 -0.19 2.74
CA ASP A 26 4.19 0.30 1.37
C ASP A 26 2.76 0.56 0.89
N VAL A 27 1.82 -0.34 1.24
CA VAL A 27 0.38 -0.16 1.00
C VAL A 27 -0.12 1.09 1.70
N PHE A 28 0.14 1.22 3.00
CA PHE A 28 -0.27 2.37 3.82
C PHE A 28 0.23 3.68 3.23
N ARG A 29 1.51 3.75 2.85
CA ARG A 29 2.08 4.93 2.20
C ARG A 29 1.39 5.21 0.87
N ALA A 30 1.21 4.22 0.00
CA ALA A 30 0.54 4.42 -1.28
C ALA A 30 -0.89 4.95 -1.11
N LEU A 31 -1.64 4.48 -0.13
CA LEU A 31 -2.97 5.01 0.19
C LEU A 31 -2.89 6.45 0.74
N ALA A 32 -1.96 6.72 1.67
CA ALA A 32 -1.76 8.04 2.26
C ALA A 32 -1.42 9.13 1.23
N ILE A 33 -0.76 8.75 0.13
CA ILE A 33 -0.40 9.68 -0.95
C ILE A 33 -1.47 9.78 -2.05
N GLY A 34 -2.64 9.18 -1.85
CA GLY A 34 -3.82 9.34 -2.71
C GLY A 34 -4.11 8.19 -3.67
N ALA A 35 -3.39 7.06 -3.59
CA ALA A 35 -3.82 5.88 -4.34
C ALA A 35 -5.11 5.31 -3.75
N LYS A 36 -6.07 4.98 -4.61
CA LYS A 36 -7.32 4.30 -4.25
C LYS A 36 -7.11 2.80 -4.00
N PHE A 37 -6.15 2.21 -4.70
CA PHE A 37 -5.84 0.78 -4.66
C PHE A 37 -4.38 0.54 -5.06
N VAL A 38 -3.81 -0.58 -4.61
CA VAL A 38 -2.47 -1.01 -5.00
C VAL A 38 -2.47 -2.41 -5.59
N PHE A 39 -1.64 -2.62 -6.62
CA PHE A 39 -1.41 -3.95 -7.19
C PHE A 39 -0.13 -4.56 -6.60
N VAL A 40 -0.12 -5.89 -6.53
CA VAL A 40 1.02 -6.69 -6.06
C VAL A 40 1.37 -7.76 -7.09
N GLY A 41 2.53 -7.63 -7.73
CA GLY A 41 3.02 -8.62 -8.69
C GLY A 41 3.87 -9.72 -8.05
N ARG A 42 5.16 -9.43 -7.83
CA ARG A 42 6.17 -10.43 -7.46
C ARG A 42 5.93 -11.12 -6.11
N ALA A 43 5.44 -10.39 -5.11
CA ALA A 43 5.28 -10.93 -3.75
C ALA A 43 4.34 -12.16 -3.71
N PRO A 44 3.06 -12.09 -4.16
CA PRO A 44 2.19 -13.26 -4.18
C PRO A 44 2.70 -14.37 -5.10
N MET A 45 3.43 -14.02 -6.17
CA MET A 45 4.05 -14.99 -7.06
C MET A 45 5.14 -15.82 -6.37
N TRP A 46 5.92 -15.22 -5.46
CA TRP A 46 6.90 -15.97 -4.66
C TRP A 46 6.22 -16.93 -3.68
N GLY A 47 5.13 -16.51 -3.05
CA GLY A 47 4.28 -17.40 -2.25
C GLY A 47 3.75 -18.57 -3.07
N LEU A 48 3.24 -18.28 -4.26
CA LEU A 48 2.77 -19.28 -5.22
C LEU A 48 3.84 -20.33 -5.56
N PHE A 49 5.07 -19.88 -5.83
CA PHE A 49 6.17 -20.81 -6.14
C PHE A 49 6.67 -21.59 -4.92
N HIS A 50 6.51 -21.06 -3.71
CA HIS A 50 6.94 -21.72 -2.48
C HIS A 50 5.99 -22.86 -2.07
N SER A 51 4.69 -22.58 -1.96
CA SER A 51 3.68 -23.52 -1.43
C SER A 51 2.36 -23.51 -2.22
N GLY A 52 2.41 -23.19 -3.52
CA GLY A 52 1.20 -23.15 -4.35
C GLY A 52 0.19 -22.10 -3.86
N GLN A 53 -1.11 -22.40 -4.01
CA GLN A 53 -2.18 -21.47 -3.65
C GLN A 53 -2.08 -21.00 -2.19
N GLU A 54 -1.78 -21.90 -1.25
CA GLU A 54 -1.64 -21.57 0.17
C GLU A 54 -0.54 -20.52 0.39
N GLY A 55 0.59 -20.67 -0.30
CA GLY A 55 1.69 -19.71 -0.20
C GLY A 55 1.31 -18.34 -0.76
N LEU A 56 0.56 -18.28 -1.86
CA LEU A 56 0.04 -17.02 -2.41
C LEU A 56 -0.91 -16.34 -1.42
N GLU A 57 -1.88 -17.08 -0.89
CA GLU A 57 -2.87 -16.58 0.06
C GLU A 57 -2.20 -16.09 1.34
N ASN A 58 -1.21 -16.82 1.85
CA ASN A 58 -0.43 -16.42 3.02
C ASN A 58 0.30 -15.09 2.79
N VAL A 59 0.88 -14.85 1.60
CA VAL A 59 1.52 -13.55 1.30
C VAL A 59 0.50 -12.41 1.29
N ILE A 60 -0.68 -12.61 0.70
CA ILE A 60 -1.75 -11.61 0.72
C ILE A 60 -2.21 -11.32 2.15
N GLU A 61 -2.33 -12.37 2.96
CA GLU A 61 -2.75 -12.28 4.36
C GLU A 61 -1.71 -11.56 5.24
N ILE A 62 -0.41 -11.81 5.02
CA ILE A 62 0.67 -11.05 5.67
C ILE A 62 0.55 -9.56 5.35
N LEU A 63 0.38 -9.19 4.07
CA LEU A 63 0.24 -7.79 3.66
C LEU A 63 -0.99 -7.13 4.31
N ARG A 64 -2.12 -7.85 4.38
CA ARG A 64 -3.34 -7.39 5.05
C ARG A 64 -3.11 -7.16 6.54
N ASN A 65 -2.53 -8.13 7.24
CA ASN A 65 -2.27 -8.06 8.68
C ASN A 65 -1.28 -6.96 9.03
N GLU A 66 -0.24 -6.74 8.21
CA GLU A 66 0.68 -5.62 8.39
C GLU A 66 -0.02 -4.26 8.21
N LEU A 67 -0.90 -4.14 7.21
CA LEU A 67 -1.68 -2.91 7.01
C LEU A 67 -2.62 -2.65 8.19
N GLU A 68 -3.35 -3.66 8.67
CA GLU A 68 -4.25 -3.55 9.82
C GLU A 68 -3.50 -3.19 11.10
N THR A 69 -2.32 -3.79 11.31
CA THR A 69 -1.45 -3.46 12.44
C THR A 69 -1.04 -1.99 12.40
N LEU A 70 -0.64 -1.49 11.22
CA LEU A 70 -0.27 -0.08 11.05
C LEU A 70 -1.46 0.86 11.26
N MET A 71 -2.62 0.53 10.71
CA MET A 71 -3.85 1.28 10.93
C MET A 71 -4.17 1.40 12.42
N GLY A 72 -4.06 0.30 13.17
CA GLY A 72 -4.22 0.32 14.64
C GLY A 72 -3.17 1.18 15.35
N GLN A 73 -1.92 1.16 14.90
CA GLN A 73 -0.83 1.96 15.48
C GLN A 73 -0.95 3.45 15.15
N THR A 74 -1.55 3.81 14.01
CA THR A 74 -1.74 5.21 13.59
C THR A 74 -3.10 5.77 13.93
N GLY A 75 -3.97 4.98 14.58
CA GLY A 75 -5.33 5.41 14.95
C GLY A 75 -6.29 5.54 13.76
N CYS A 76 -6.00 4.87 12.65
CA CYS A 76 -6.89 4.80 11.49
C CYS A 76 -7.88 3.65 11.68
N ASN A 77 -9.17 3.94 11.84
CA ASN A 77 -10.19 2.90 11.98
C ASN A 77 -10.68 2.41 10.61
N THR A 78 -10.55 3.26 9.59
CA THR A 78 -10.98 3.01 8.22
C THR A 78 -9.88 3.42 7.23
N LEU A 79 -9.95 2.93 5.99
CA LEU A 79 -8.99 3.33 4.95
C LEU A 79 -9.06 4.82 4.63
N GLN A 80 -10.23 5.45 4.85
CA GLN A 80 -10.44 6.89 4.65
C GLN A 80 -9.70 7.74 5.67
N ASP A 81 -9.34 7.18 6.82
CA ASP A 81 -8.55 7.88 7.84
C ASP A 81 -7.07 7.99 7.42
N ILE A 82 -6.62 7.16 6.45
CA ILE A 82 -5.26 7.19 5.94
C ILE A 82 -5.12 8.39 5.00
N ASN A 83 -4.29 9.36 5.39
CA ASN A 83 -4.09 10.59 4.64
C ASN A 83 -2.62 11.05 4.69
N SER A 84 -2.30 12.06 3.89
CA SER A 84 -0.95 12.56 3.69
C SER A 84 -0.27 13.08 4.95
N ASN A 85 -1.00 13.47 5.99
CA ASN A 85 -0.42 13.93 7.27
C ASN A 85 0.23 12.81 8.07
N LEU A 86 -0.07 11.54 7.76
CA LEU A 86 0.45 10.36 8.46
C LEU A 86 1.77 9.86 7.88
N VAL A 87 2.26 10.47 6.80
CA VAL A 87 3.51 10.09 6.13
C VAL A 87 4.40 11.30 5.96
N GLN A 88 5.71 11.11 6.18
CA GLN A 88 6.71 12.12 5.87
C GLN A 88 7.60 11.63 4.73
N TYR A 89 7.82 12.51 3.76
CA TYR A 89 8.77 12.25 2.69
C TYR A 89 10.14 12.73 3.14
N LYS A 90 11.06 11.79 3.34
CA LYS A 90 12.47 12.13 3.49
C LYS A 90 13.16 11.85 2.17
N PHE A 91 13.45 12.92 1.44
CA PHE A 91 14.26 12.81 0.23
C PHE A 91 15.73 12.71 0.64
N PRO A 92 16.47 11.69 0.17
CA PRO A 92 17.91 11.81 0.10
C PRO A 92 18.17 12.88 -0.98
N PHE A 93 18.86 13.96 -0.57
CA PHE A 93 19.17 15.20 -1.30
C PHE A 93 18.08 16.28 -1.26
#